data_AF-A0A3S0Y5V3-F1
#
_entry.id   AF-A0A3S0Y5V3-F1
#
_cell.length_a   1.000
_cell.length_b   1.000
_cell.length_c   1.000
_cell.angle_alpha   90.00
_cell.angle_beta   90.00
_cell.angle_gamma   90.00
#
_symmetry.space_group_name_H-M   'P 1'
#
loop_
_entity.id
_entity.type
_entity.pdbx_description
1 polymer ?
#
loop_
_entity_poly.entity_id
_entity_poly.type
_entity_poly.pdbx_seq_one_letter_code
_entity_poly.pdbx_strand_id
1 'polypeptide(L)'
;MNINTELAPTVEEYSQAMNLIGSNLFSSLVQSMEKLQPHFRNQKMVSNALSSFIVNVIYKQSSGNSEKIHQMLDEILKLVKIQLDSIP
;
A
#
# COMPACT_ATOMS: atom_id res chain seq x y z
N MET A 1 -26.93 21.88 -18.02
CA MET A 1 -25.56 21.55 -17.57
C MET A 1 -25.68 20.50 -16.49
N ASN A 2 -25.24 19.27 -16.75
CA ASN A 2 -25.27 18.20 -15.75
C ASN A 2 -24.03 18.37 -14.88
N ILE A 3 -24.22 18.88 -13.67
CA ILE A 3 -23.15 18.99 -12.69
C ILE A 3 -23.01 17.58 -12.12
N ASN A 4 -22.06 16.80 -12.65
CA ASN A 4 -21.63 15.56 -11.99
C ASN A 4 -20.91 15.97 -10.70
N THR A 5 -21.69 16.30 -9.67
CA THR A 5 -21.20 16.33 -8.30
C THR A 5 -21.02 14.88 -7.88
N GLU A 6 -19.85 14.31 -8.16
CA GLU A 6 -19.46 13.06 -7.50
C GLU A 6 -19.48 13.34 -6.00
N LEU A 7 -20.45 12.73 -5.31
CA LEU A 7 -20.53 12.75 -3.86
C LEU A 7 -19.25 12.10 -3.32
N ALA A 8 -18.75 12.59 -2.19
CA ALA A 8 -17.64 11.94 -1.50
C ALA A 8 -18.01 10.46 -1.24
N PRO A 9 -17.07 9.52 -1.45
CA PRO A 9 -17.36 8.10 -1.28
C PRO A 9 -17.83 7.81 0.14
N THR A 10 -18.82 6.93 0.26
CA THR A 10 -19.25 6.39 1.53
C THR A 10 -18.11 5.60 2.19
N VAL A 11 -18.20 5.40 3.51
CA VAL A 11 -17.23 4.58 4.26
C VAL A 11 -17.10 3.17 3.66
N GLU A 12 -18.22 2.60 3.20
CA GLU A 12 -18.25 1.28 2.59
C GLU A 12 -17.56 1.27 1.22
N GLU A 13 -17.88 2.22 0.34
CA GLU A 13 -17.22 2.34 -0.97
C GLU A 13 -15.71 2.57 -0.83
N TYR A 14 -15.32 3.41 0.14
CA TYR A 14 -13.91 3.63 0.44
C TYR A 14 -13.22 2.36 0.94
N SER A 15 -13.87 1.61 1.84
CA SER A 15 -13.36 0.33 2.34
C SER A 15 -13.25 -0.70 1.22
N GLN A 16 -14.23 -0.78 0.32
CA GLN A 16 -14.20 -1.70 -0.82
C GLN A 16 -13.05 -1.35 -1.78
N ALA A 17 -12.87 -0.06 -2.09
CA ALA A 17 -11.76 0.40 -2.91
C ALA A 17 -10.40 0.09 -2.27
N MET A 18 -10.25 0.35 -0.96
CA MET A 18 -9.04 0.02 -0.22
C MET A 18 -8.72 -1.48 -0.26
N ASN A 19 -9.73 -2.33 -0.02
CA ASN A 19 -9.57 -3.79 -0.04
C ASN A 19 -9.21 -4.30 -1.44
N LEU A 20 -9.83 -3.74 -2.49
CA LEU A 20 -9.51 -4.07 -3.87
C LEU A 20 -8.04 -3.75 -4.20
N ILE A 21 -7.58 -2.55 -3.83
CA ILE A 21 -6.19 -2.14 -4.02
C ILE A 21 -5.24 -3.06 -3.26
N GLY A 22 -5.54 -3.33 -1.99
CA GLY A 22 -4.73 -4.22 -1.14
C GLY A 22 -4.60 -5.64 -1.74
N SER A 23 -5.72 -6.22 -2.18
CA SER A 23 -5.75 -7.55 -2.80
C SER A 23 -4.94 -7.61 -4.10
N ASN A 24 -5.06 -6.58 -4.96
CA ASN A 24 -4.31 -6.50 -6.21
C ASN A 24 -2.81 -6.36 -5.99
N LEU A 25 -2.39 -5.55 -5.00
CA LEU A 25 -0.99 -5.39 -4.64
C LEU A 25 -0.41 -6.70 -4.08
N PHE A 26 -1.14 -7.35 -3.17
CA PHE A 26 -0.74 -8.65 -2.61
C PHE A 26 -0.56 -9.71 -3.69
N SER A 27 -1.57 -9.86 -4.56
CA SER A 27 -1.54 -10.82 -5.67
C SER A 27 -0.35 -10.57 -6.60
N SER A 28 -0.09 -9.29 -6.93
CA SER A 28 1.03 -8.89 -7.79
C SER A 28 2.39 -9.20 -7.15
N LEU A 29 2.53 -9.01 -5.82
CA LEU A 29 3.74 -9.36 -5.07
C LEU A 29 3.96 -10.88 -5.06
N VAL A 30 2.94 -11.67 -4.75
CA VAL A 30 3.03 -13.14 -4.74
C VAL A 30 3.47 -13.66 -6.09
N GLN A 31 2.81 -13.22 -7.17
CA GLN A 31 3.18 -13.62 -8.54
C GLN A 31 4.60 -13.19 -8.91
N SER A 32 5.05 -12.02 -8.46
CA SER A 32 6.42 -11.56 -8.70
C SER A 32 7.43 -12.45 -8.00
N MET A 33 7.14 -12.86 -6.75
CA MET A 33 7.99 -13.77 -5.99
C MET A 33 8.04 -15.18 -6.59
N GLU A 34 6.92 -15.69 -7.09
CA GLU A 34 6.84 -17.00 -7.75
C GLU A 34 7.67 -17.08 -9.04
N LYS A 35 7.84 -15.94 -9.74
CA LYS A 35 8.68 -15.86 -10.95
C LYS A 35 10.18 -15.85 -10.66
N LEU A 36 10.60 -15.59 -9.42
CA LEU A 36 12.01 -15.58 -9.05
C LEU A 36 12.59 -17.00 -8.95
N GLN A 37 13.92 -17.14 -9.06
CA GLN A 37 14.58 -18.40 -8.75
C GLN A 37 14.39 -18.75 -7.25
N PRO A 38 14.28 -20.04 -6.87
CA PRO A 38 13.93 -20.45 -5.52
C PRO A 38 14.80 -19.84 -4.41
N HIS A 39 16.10 -19.67 -4.64
CA HIS A 39 17.02 -19.11 -3.63
C HIS A 39 16.78 -17.62 -3.33
N PHE A 40 16.06 -16.90 -4.20
CA PHE A 40 15.62 -15.54 -3.96
C PHE A 40 14.25 -15.46 -3.27
N ARG A 41 13.50 -16.56 -3.15
CA ARG A 41 12.16 -16.60 -2.57
C ARG A 41 12.20 -16.67 -1.05
N ASN A 42 12.66 -15.59 -0.42
CA ASN A 42 12.80 -15.52 1.03
C ASN A 42 12.24 -14.21 1.58
N GLN A 43 12.02 -14.18 2.90
CA GLN A 43 11.47 -13.03 3.61
C GLN A 43 12.27 -11.75 3.36
N LYS A 44 13.61 -11.83 3.30
CA LYS A 44 14.47 -10.67 3.06
C LYS A 44 14.20 -10.03 1.69
N MET A 45 13.98 -10.85 0.65
CA MET A 45 13.61 -10.35 -0.67
C MET A 45 12.27 -9.62 -0.64
N VAL A 46 11.28 -10.20 0.02
CA VAL A 46 9.95 -9.58 0.18
C VAL A 46 10.06 -8.24 0.92
N SER A 47 10.78 -8.20 2.05
CA SER A 47 10.97 -6.97 2.82
C SER A 47 11.67 -5.87 2.03
N ASN A 48 12.71 -6.21 1.24
CA ASN A 48 13.42 -5.25 0.41
C ASN A 48 12.57 -4.73 -0.76
N ALA A 49 11.79 -5.60 -1.40
CA ALA A 49 10.89 -5.20 -2.47
C ALA A 49 9.79 -4.27 -1.94
N LEU A 50 9.18 -4.61 -0.81
CA LEU A 50 8.16 -3.80 -0.16
C LEU A 50 8.71 -2.46 0.32
N SER A 51 9.90 -2.40 0.91
CA SER A 51 10.48 -1.13 1.36
C SER A 51 10.72 -0.18 0.19
N SER A 52 11.28 -0.67 -0.92
CA SER A 52 11.48 0.10 -2.15
C SER A 52 10.14 0.57 -2.74
N PHE A 53 9.15 -0.31 -2.80
CA PHE A 53 7.80 0.04 -3.27
C PHE A 53 7.17 1.16 -2.43
N ILE A 54 7.18 1.02 -1.10
CA ILE A 54 6.59 1.99 -0.17
C ILE A 54 7.28 3.36 -0.32
N VAL A 55 8.61 3.40 -0.38
CA VAL A 55 9.35 4.67 -0.58
C VAL A 55 8.94 5.35 -1.89
N ASN A 56 8.82 4.59 -2.98
CA ASN A 56 8.39 5.16 -4.27
C ASN A 56 6.95 5.69 -4.24
N VAL A 57 6.04 4.97 -3.58
CA VAL A 57 4.65 5.43 -3.40
C VAL A 57 4.61 6.71 -2.57
N ILE A 58 5.30 6.75 -1.43
CA ILE A 58 5.35 7.93 -0.55
C ILE A 58 5.90 9.13 -1.31
N TYR A 59 7.03 8.96 -2.00
CA TYR A 59 7.66 10.03 -2.76
C TYR A 59 6.71 10.60 -3.84
N LYS A 60 6.01 9.71 -4.56
CA LYS A 60 5.06 10.09 -5.61
C LYS A 60 3.85 10.85 -5.07
N GLN A 61 3.30 10.45 -3.92
CA GLN A 61 2.12 11.10 -3.31
C GLN A 61 2.48 12.41 -2.59
N SER A 62 3.73 12.53 -2.12
CA SER A 62 4.20 13.71 -1.40
C SER A 62 4.72 14.81 -2.33
N SER A 63 4.82 14.55 -3.64
CA SER A 63 5.46 15.45 -4.61
C SER A 63 6.85 15.92 -4.18
N GLY A 64 7.62 15.04 -3.53
CA GLY A 64 8.96 15.33 -3.01
C GLY A 64 9.00 16.23 -1.75
N ASN A 65 7.87 16.59 -1.15
CA ASN A 65 7.85 17.34 0.10
C ASN A 65 8.30 16.45 1.28
N SER A 66 9.42 16.82 1.90
CA SER A 66 10.05 16.05 2.98
C SER A 66 9.15 15.83 4.20
N GLU A 67 8.40 16.86 4.62
CA GLU A 67 7.49 16.75 5.76
C GLU A 67 6.35 15.76 5.46
N LYS A 68 5.73 15.87 4.29
CA LYS A 68 4.68 14.95 3.84
C LYS A 68 5.18 13.51 3.69
N ILE A 69 6.44 13.34 3.25
CA ILE A 69 7.07 12.02 3.17
C ILE A 69 7.09 11.36 4.55
N HIS A 70 7.55 12.08 5.58
CA HIS A 70 7.61 11.54 6.94
C HIS A 70 6.22 11.33 7.53
N GLN A 71 5.28 12.27 7.34
CA GLN A 71 3.90 12.13 7.80
C GLN A 71 3.23 10.88 7.21
N MET A 72 3.38 10.64 5.91
CA MET A 72 2.79 9.48 5.25
C MET A 72 3.46 8.17 5.68
N LEU A 73 4.78 8.17 5.92
CA LEU A 73 5.47 7.00 6.48
C LEU A 73 4.93 6.65 7.87
N ASP A 74 4.80 7.64 8.74
CA ASP A 74 4.32 7.45 10.11
C ASP A 74 2.87 6.93 10.13
N GLU A 75 2.02 7.46 9.24
CA GLU A 75 0.66 6.99 9.07
C GLU A 75 0.60 5.52 8.60
N ILE A 76 1.39 5.14 7.60
CA ILE A 76 1.50 3.76 7.15
C ILE A 76 1.95 2.85 8.30
N LEU A 77 3.00 3.23 9.03
CA LEU A 77 3.51 2.44 10.15
C LEU A 77 2.46 2.24 11.25
N LYS A 78 1.70 3.30 11.57
CA LYS A 78 0.59 3.23 12.52
C LYS A 78 -0.50 2.28 12.05
N LEU A 79 -0.94 2.41 10.80
CA LEU A 79 -2.00 1.56 10.23
C LEU A 79 -1.58 0.08 10.17
N VAL A 80 -0.35 -0.19 9.77
CA VAL A 80 0.20 -1.56 9.75
C VAL A 80 0.21 -2.16 11.16
N LYS A 81 0.66 -1.42 12.18
CA LYS A 81 0.63 -1.90 13.57
C LYS A 81 -0.78 -2.26 14.02
N ILE A 82 -1.75 -1.37 13.79
CA ILE A 82 -3.17 -1.61 14.13
C ILE A 82 -3.68 -2.89 13.45
N GLN A 83 -3.35 -3.08 12.16
CA GLN A 83 -3.78 -4.27 11.42
C GLN A 83 -3.11 -5.54 11.98
N LEU A 84 -1.81 -5.50 12.30
CA LEU A 84 -1.11 -6.64 12.89
C LEU A 84 -1.68 -7.00 14.26
N ASP A 85 -1.98 -6.02 15.11
CA ASP A 85 -2.57 -6.23 16.43
C ASP A 85 -3.99 -6.84 16.35
N SER A 86 -4.63 -6.79 15.18
CA SER A 86 -5.95 -7.37 14.92
C SER A 86 -5.94 -8.80 14.37
N ILE A 87 -4.75 -9.34 14.02
CA ILE A 87 -4.60 -10.71 13.54
C ILE A 87 -4.51 -11.66 14.75
N PRO A 88 -5.39 -12.68 14.86
CA PRO A 88 -5.36 -13.66 15.95
C PRO A 88 -4.09 -14.51 16.03
#